data_AF-A0A1B6GUA5-F1
#
_entry.id   AF-A0A1B6GUA5-F1
#
_cell.length_a   1.000
_cell.length_b   1.000
_cell.length_c   1.000
_cell.angle_alpha   90.00
_cell.angle_beta   90.00
_cell.angle_gamma   90.00
#
_symmetry.space_group_name_H-M   'P 1'
#
loop_
_entity.id
_entity.type
_entity.pdbx_description
1 polymer ?
#
loop_
_entity_poly.entity_id
_entity_poly.type
_entity_poly.pdbx_seq_one_letter_code
_entity_poly.pdbx_strand_id
1 'polypeptide(L)'
;VLFTQLIVSCWCGKPIDYTPLLKYLDDDIVRDLIDPIEGRGHILLENVETYNSRLGDCRDMVQQNVFEAYVKAVELQKIGGPQFLKANMDKELLKKVYNWSDEDLENLEKHFESTKLVWKEVEGEFKSAEAVFKIIQEKEAKERAEQAAQEKERVERLRKAEEEFSKKVTVNIGTEQPPS
;
A
#
# COMPACT_ATOMS: atom_id res chain seq x y z
N VAL A 1 10.30 -16.67 -9.68
CA VAL A 1 10.64 -15.23 -9.77
C VAL A 1 10.16 -14.70 -11.11
N LEU A 2 8.85 -14.65 -11.32
CA LEU A 2 8.22 -14.12 -12.53
C LEU A 2 6.89 -13.55 -12.07
N PHE A 3 6.57 -12.32 -12.51
CA PHE A 3 5.37 -11.51 -12.23
C PHE A 3 5.40 -10.34 -11.22
N THR A 4 6.55 -9.90 -10.70
CA THR A 4 6.64 -8.54 -10.10
C THR A 4 6.83 -7.42 -11.13
N GLN A 5 6.75 -7.71 -12.44
CA GLN A 5 7.10 -6.76 -13.51
C GLN A 5 5.94 -6.24 -14.35
N LEU A 6 4.68 -6.52 -13.98
CA LEU A 6 3.56 -6.22 -14.87
C LEU A 6 2.52 -5.29 -14.26
N ILE A 7 2.98 -4.12 -13.82
CA ILE A 7 2.23 -2.87 -13.96
C ILE A 7 3.22 -1.78 -14.41
N VAL A 8 3.38 -1.65 -15.72
CA VAL A 8 4.13 -0.57 -16.35
C VAL A 8 3.12 0.49 -16.75
N SER A 9 3.10 1.61 -16.03
CA SER A 9 2.64 2.88 -16.60
C SER A 9 3.54 4.00 -16.12
N CYS A 10 4.30 4.56 -17.06
CA CYS A 10 4.91 5.89 -17.11
C CYS A 10 5.30 6.63 -15.82
N TRP A 11 5.92 5.96 -14.86
CA TRP A 11 6.70 6.63 -13.82
C TRP A 11 8.14 6.12 -13.81
N CYS A 12 9.08 7.00 -14.17
CA CYS A 12 10.51 6.69 -14.21
C CYS A 12 11.18 6.72 -12.82
N GLY A 13 10.40 6.89 -11.74
CA GLY A 13 10.85 6.92 -10.35
C GLY A 13 10.37 5.69 -9.57
N LYS A 14 11.12 5.30 -8.54
CA LYS A 14 10.62 4.32 -7.56
C LYS A 14 9.41 4.94 -6.83
N PRO A 15 8.31 4.20 -6.63
CA PRO A 15 7.18 4.70 -5.86
C PRO A 15 7.64 5.08 -4.44
N ILE A 16 7.26 6.28 -4.00
CA ILE A 16 7.61 6.82 -2.69
C ILE A 16 6.47 6.50 -1.73
N ASP A 17 6.79 5.90 -0.58
CA ASP A 17 5.82 5.68 0.50
C ASP A 17 5.63 6.96 1.30
N TYR A 18 4.56 7.71 0.99
CA TYR A 18 4.18 8.92 1.73
C TYR A 18 3.40 8.64 3.02
N THR A 19 3.03 7.39 3.32
CA THR A 19 2.17 7.07 4.47
C THR A 19 2.72 7.58 5.81
N PRO A 20 4.03 7.42 6.12
CA PRO A 20 4.58 7.95 7.37
C PRO A 20 4.50 9.47 7.45
N LEU A 21 4.72 10.15 6.31
CA LEU A 21 4.65 11.61 6.23
C LEU A 21 3.21 12.11 6.34
N LEU A 22 2.27 11.51 5.60
CA LEU A 22 0.85 11.86 5.67
C LEU A 22 0.31 11.67 7.08
N LYS A 23 0.65 10.56 7.75
CA LYS A 23 0.26 10.35 9.15
C LYS A 23 0.85 11.40 10.08
N TYR A 24 2.14 11.70 9.95
CA TYR A 24 2.79 12.75 10.76
C TYR A 24 2.10 14.10 10.56
N LEU A 25 1.83 14.48 9.31
CA LEU A 25 1.15 15.73 8.98
C LEU A 25 -0.27 15.75 9.55
N ASP A 26 -1.04 14.67 9.40
CA ASP A 26 -2.40 14.56 9.94
C ASP A 26 -2.41 14.77 11.47
N ASP A 27 -1.51 14.09 12.19
CA ASP A 27 -1.36 14.24 13.65
C ASP A 27 -0.94 15.67 14.04
N ASP A 28 -0.01 16.30 13.31
CA ASP A 28 0.49 17.66 13.57
C ASP A 28 -0.60 18.72 13.30
N ILE A 29 -1.35 18.55 12.21
CA ILE A 29 -2.49 19.42 11.84
C ILE A 29 -3.59 19.28 12.90
N VAL A 30 -3.98 18.07 13.29
CA VAL A 30 -4.99 17.85 14.35
C VAL A 30 -4.58 18.56 15.64
N ARG A 31 -3.31 18.43 16.06
CA ARG A 31 -2.81 19.12 17.25
C ARG A 31 -2.95 20.63 17.11
N ASP A 32 -2.48 21.19 16.00
CA ASP A 32 -2.46 22.65 15.78
C ASP A 32 -3.89 23.22 15.63
N LEU A 33 -4.88 22.41 15.21
CA LEU A 33 -6.30 22.81 15.19
C LEU A 33 -6.98 22.77 16.56
N ILE A 34 -6.57 21.87 17.45
CA ILE A 34 -7.22 21.65 18.77
C ILE A 34 -6.54 22.49 19.86
N ASP A 35 -5.21 22.58 19.84
CA ASP A 35 -4.40 23.28 20.81
C ASP A 35 -3.37 24.19 20.09
N PRO A 36 -3.83 25.31 19.50
CA PRO A 36 -2.98 26.17 18.70
C PRO A 36 -1.89 26.84 19.55
N ILE A 37 -0.69 26.93 18.98
CA ILE A 37 0.49 27.53 19.62
C ILE A 37 0.89 28.80 18.87
N GLU A 38 1.00 29.92 19.57
CA GLU A 38 1.36 31.22 18.99
C GLU A 38 2.58 31.13 18.05
N GLY A 39 2.50 31.81 16.90
CA GLY A 39 3.53 31.81 15.88
C GLY A 39 3.55 30.60 14.94
N ARG A 40 2.77 29.54 15.19
CA ARG A 40 2.73 28.33 14.34
C ARG A 40 1.67 28.31 13.23
N GLY A 41 0.86 29.36 13.07
CA GLY A 41 -0.19 29.37 12.03
C GLY A 41 0.34 29.10 10.62
N HIS A 42 1.46 29.69 10.24
CA HIS A 42 2.10 29.43 8.93
C HIS A 42 2.49 27.95 8.74
N ILE A 43 2.93 27.27 9.81
CA ILE A 43 3.28 25.84 9.79
C ILE A 43 2.03 25.00 9.57
N LEU A 44 0.92 25.35 10.22
CA LEU A 44 -0.36 24.67 10.01
C LEU A 44 -0.78 24.75 8.53
N LEU A 45 -0.71 25.93 7.91
CA LEU A 45 -1.03 26.09 6.49
C LEU A 45 -0.08 25.28 5.59
N GLU A 46 1.23 25.39 5.81
CA GLU A 46 2.25 24.63 5.05
C GLU A 46 2.06 23.11 5.19
N ASN A 47 1.71 22.63 6.39
CA ASN A 47 1.44 21.23 6.64
C ASN A 47 0.21 20.75 5.85
N VAL A 48 -0.88 21.53 5.83
CA VAL A 48 -2.10 21.17 5.06
C VAL A 48 -1.83 21.22 3.56
N GLU A 49 -1.08 22.21 3.07
CA GLU A 49 -0.65 22.28 1.66
C GLU A 49 0.20 21.07 1.27
N THR A 50 1.19 20.73 2.11
CA THR A 50 2.05 19.56 1.89
C THR A 50 1.22 18.28 1.92
N TYR A 51 0.29 18.16 2.86
CA TYR A 51 -0.63 17.01 2.95
C TYR A 51 -1.42 16.86 1.65
N ASN A 52 -2.01 17.95 1.15
CA ASN A 52 -2.77 17.95 -0.10
C ASN A 52 -1.92 17.55 -1.31
N SER A 53 -0.71 18.09 -1.42
CA SER A 53 0.22 17.73 -2.50
C SER A 53 0.57 16.23 -2.46
N ARG A 54 0.89 15.69 -1.28
CA ARG A 54 1.26 14.25 -1.14
C ARG A 54 0.07 13.32 -1.30
N LEU A 55 -1.13 13.74 -0.90
CA LEU A 55 -2.34 12.99 -1.16
C LEU A 55 -2.65 12.96 -2.67
N GLY A 56 -2.39 14.05 -3.38
CA GLY A 56 -2.44 14.11 -4.85
C GLY A 56 -1.45 13.14 -5.51
N ASP A 57 -0.20 13.10 -5.03
CA ASP A 57 0.78 12.11 -5.49
C ASP A 57 0.28 10.67 -5.27
N CYS A 58 -0.34 10.39 -4.11
CA CYS A 58 -0.96 9.09 -3.83
C CYS A 58 -2.09 8.76 -4.79
N ARG A 59 -2.96 9.71 -5.12
CA ARG A 59 -4.02 9.54 -6.13
C ARG A 59 -3.41 9.14 -7.47
N ASP A 60 -2.42 9.88 -7.94
CA ASP A 60 -1.80 9.68 -9.24
C ASP A 60 -1.13 8.30 -9.33
N MET A 61 -0.49 7.85 -8.25
CA MET A 61 0.08 6.50 -8.17
C MET A 61 -0.98 5.40 -8.25
N VAL A 62 -2.12 5.59 -7.58
CA VAL A 62 -3.23 4.61 -7.59
C VAL A 62 -3.86 4.55 -8.99
N GLN A 63 -4.05 5.70 -9.66
CA GLN A 63 -4.52 5.77 -11.05
C GLN A 63 -3.57 5.07 -12.03
N GLN A 64 -2.27 5.10 -11.74
CA GLN A 64 -1.23 4.37 -12.49
C GLN A 64 -1.11 2.90 -12.08
N ASN A 65 -2.08 2.37 -11.33
CA ASN A 65 -2.14 0.98 -10.87
C ASN A 65 -0.91 0.52 -10.05
N VAL A 66 -0.14 1.41 -9.44
CA VAL A 66 1.03 1.00 -8.65
C VAL A 66 0.57 0.20 -7.42
N PHE A 67 0.94 -1.09 -7.35
CA PHE A 67 0.50 -2.02 -6.29
C PHE A 67 0.83 -1.50 -4.89
N GLU A 68 2.06 -1.02 -4.70
CA GLU A 68 2.50 -0.46 -3.42
C GLU A 68 1.63 0.73 -3.01
N ALA A 69 1.28 1.61 -3.95
CA ALA A 69 0.42 2.75 -3.67
C ALA A 69 -0.98 2.31 -3.25
N TYR A 70 -1.56 1.30 -3.91
CA TYR A 70 -2.84 0.73 -3.50
C TYR A 70 -2.81 0.19 -2.07
N VAL A 71 -1.81 -0.61 -1.70
CA VAL A 71 -1.70 -1.19 -0.34
C VAL A 71 -1.67 -0.09 0.72
N LYS A 72 -0.93 0.99 0.49
CA LYS A 72 -0.81 2.11 1.42
C LYS A 72 -2.08 2.93 1.54
N ALA A 73 -2.74 3.10 0.43
CA ALA A 73 -3.91 3.92 0.35
C ALA A 73 -5.14 3.16 0.96
N VAL A 74 -5.11 1.81 0.97
CA VAL A 74 -5.95 0.96 1.84
C VAL A 74 -5.67 1.17 3.34
N GLU A 75 -4.41 1.40 3.76
CA GLU A 75 -4.10 1.71 5.17
C GLU A 75 -4.74 3.03 5.62
N LEU A 76 -4.69 4.07 4.77
CA LEU A 76 -5.37 5.35 5.00
C LEU A 76 -6.90 5.20 5.06
N GLN A 77 -7.48 4.30 4.27
CA GLN A 77 -8.92 4.04 4.32
C GLN A 77 -9.33 3.36 5.62
N LYS A 78 -8.52 2.43 6.16
CA LYS A 78 -8.82 1.73 7.42
C LYS A 78 -8.93 2.68 8.62
N ILE A 79 -8.21 3.79 8.61
CA ILE A 79 -8.32 4.83 9.63
C ILE A 79 -9.45 5.83 9.35
N GLY A 80 -10.15 5.68 8.22
CA GLY A 80 -11.31 6.49 7.84
C GLY A 80 -10.95 7.84 7.24
N GLY A 81 -9.82 7.95 6.53
CA GLY A 81 -9.36 9.17 5.87
C GLY A 81 -8.60 10.14 6.79
N PRO A 82 -8.32 11.37 6.31
CA PRO A 82 -7.61 12.39 7.08
C PRO A 82 -8.39 12.74 8.36
N GLN A 83 -7.77 12.61 9.53
CA GLN A 83 -8.43 12.86 10.80
C GLN A 83 -8.63 14.36 11.06
N PHE A 84 -7.76 15.23 10.54
CA PHE A 84 -7.94 16.67 10.72
C PHE A 84 -9.26 17.21 10.14
N LEU A 85 -9.82 16.54 9.13
CA LEU A 85 -11.13 16.88 8.58
C LEU A 85 -12.30 16.60 9.54
N LYS A 86 -12.06 15.81 10.59
CA LYS A 86 -13.03 15.50 11.64
C LYS A 86 -12.79 16.33 12.91
N ALA A 87 -11.69 17.07 12.98
CA ALA A 87 -11.37 17.89 14.15
C ALA A 87 -12.40 19.02 14.28
N ASN A 88 -12.89 19.24 15.50
CA ASN A 88 -13.78 20.37 15.78
C ASN A 88 -12.94 21.64 15.96
N MET A 89 -12.79 22.40 14.89
CA MET A 89 -11.96 23.60 14.85
C MET A 89 -12.67 24.81 15.48
N ASP A 90 -12.05 25.43 16.48
CA ASP A 90 -12.49 26.73 17.02
C ASP A 90 -11.84 27.87 16.22
N LYS A 91 -12.60 28.38 15.24
CA LYS A 91 -12.16 29.45 14.33
C LYS A 91 -11.73 30.72 15.05
N GLU A 92 -12.44 31.11 16.10
CA GLU A 92 -12.14 32.33 16.85
C GLU A 92 -10.87 32.17 17.68
N LEU A 93 -10.65 30.98 18.24
CA LEU A 93 -9.41 30.64 18.92
C LEU A 93 -8.21 30.69 17.97
N LEU A 94 -8.32 30.08 16.78
CA LEU A 94 -7.23 30.10 15.80
C LEU A 94 -6.89 31.52 15.35
N LYS A 95 -7.91 32.33 15.03
CA LYS A 95 -7.74 33.75 14.70
C LYS A 95 -7.00 34.50 15.78
N LYS A 96 -7.39 34.29 17.04
CA LYS A 96 -6.77 34.95 18.20
C LYS A 96 -5.32 34.50 18.42
N VAL A 97 -5.04 33.20 18.40
CA VAL A 97 -3.73 32.65 18.77
C VAL A 97 -2.69 32.81 17.65
N TYR A 98 -3.10 32.67 16.39
CA TYR A 98 -2.21 32.84 15.24
C TYR A 98 -2.19 34.27 14.69
N ASN A 99 -2.99 35.17 15.25
CA ASN A 99 -3.21 36.52 14.74
C ASN A 99 -3.62 36.50 13.26
N TRP A 100 -4.50 35.56 12.92
CA TRP A 100 -5.01 35.37 11.56
C TRP A 100 -6.16 36.33 11.25
N SER A 101 -6.17 36.76 9.99
CA SER A 101 -7.29 37.45 9.37
C SER A 101 -8.40 36.46 8.97
N ASP A 102 -9.55 36.99 8.57
CA ASP A 102 -10.60 36.17 7.95
C ASP A 102 -10.10 35.50 6.65
N GLU A 103 -9.21 36.16 5.91
CA GLU A 103 -8.64 35.64 4.66
C GLU A 103 -7.75 34.40 4.92
N ASP A 104 -6.95 34.41 5.99
CA ASP A 104 -6.12 33.26 6.37
C ASP A 104 -6.99 32.05 6.73
N LEU A 105 -8.09 32.29 7.45
CA LEU A 105 -9.04 31.25 7.81
C LEU A 105 -9.78 30.71 6.59
N GLU A 106 -10.22 31.59 5.68
CA GLU A 106 -10.79 31.18 4.38
C GLU A 106 -9.79 30.36 3.56
N ASN A 107 -8.49 30.68 3.62
CA ASN A 107 -7.46 29.93 2.93
C ASN A 107 -7.33 28.51 3.51
N LEU A 108 -7.29 28.38 4.84
CA LEU A 108 -7.31 27.06 5.51
C LEU A 108 -8.52 26.23 5.10
N GLU A 109 -9.72 26.84 5.08
CA GLU A 109 -10.96 26.17 4.68
C GLU A 109 -10.93 25.71 3.22
N LYS A 110 -10.39 26.52 2.30
CA LYS A 110 -10.18 26.12 0.90
C LYS A 110 -9.27 24.90 0.80
N HIS A 111 -8.21 24.83 1.61
CA HIS A 111 -7.36 23.65 1.65
C HIS A 111 -8.08 22.42 2.20
N PHE A 112 -8.96 22.57 3.20
CA PHE A 112 -9.78 21.45 3.70
C PHE A 112 -10.76 20.92 2.65
N GLU A 113 -11.41 21.81 1.91
CA GLU A 113 -12.27 21.41 0.80
C GLU A 113 -11.47 20.72 -0.32
N SER A 114 -10.26 21.19 -0.60
CA SER A 114 -9.34 20.51 -1.52
C SER A 114 -8.98 19.11 -1.03
N THR A 115 -8.65 18.95 0.26
CA THR A 115 -8.38 17.62 0.85
C THR A 115 -9.57 16.69 0.70
N LYS A 116 -10.79 17.17 1.00
CA LYS A 116 -12.02 16.36 0.87
C LYS A 116 -12.23 15.89 -0.56
N LEU A 117 -12.00 16.76 -1.54
CA LEU A 117 -12.13 16.44 -2.96
C LEU A 117 -11.13 15.35 -3.36
N VAL A 118 -9.84 15.57 -3.07
CA VAL A 118 -8.77 14.62 -3.43
C VAL A 118 -8.98 13.28 -2.71
N TRP A 119 -9.37 13.30 -1.43
CA TRP A 119 -9.67 12.07 -0.69
C TRP A 119 -10.82 11.28 -1.34
N LYS A 120 -11.88 11.96 -1.78
CA LYS A 120 -13.00 11.31 -2.47
C LYS A 120 -12.58 10.69 -3.81
N GLU A 121 -11.68 11.35 -4.55
CA GLU A 121 -11.09 10.79 -5.78
C GLU A 121 -10.30 9.52 -5.46
N VAL A 122 -9.41 9.61 -4.47
CA VAL A 122 -8.61 8.50 -3.96
C VAL A 122 -9.49 7.30 -3.53
N GLU A 123 -10.58 7.56 -2.80
CA GLU A 123 -11.58 6.54 -2.44
C GLU A 123 -12.28 5.91 -3.66
N GLY A 124 -12.57 6.71 -4.69
CA GLY A 124 -13.16 6.25 -5.94
C GLY A 124 -12.22 5.31 -6.69
N GLU A 125 -10.96 5.69 -6.82
CA GLU A 125 -9.93 4.90 -7.50
C GLU A 125 -9.65 3.57 -6.77
N PHE A 126 -9.75 3.54 -5.43
CA PHE A 126 -9.60 2.29 -4.67
C PHE A 126 -10.63 1.23 -5.02
N LYS A 127 -11.91 1.61 -5.15
CA LYS A 127 -12.96 0.63 -5.45
C LYS A 127 -12.69 -0.06 -6.79
N SER A 128 -12.15 0.70 -7.74
CA SER A 128 -11.72 0.19 -9.04
C SER A 128 -10.47 -0.70 -8.91
N ALA A 129 -9.47 -0.26 -8.15
CA ALA A 129 -8.21 -0.97 -7.95
C ALA A 129 -8.38 -2.28 -7.16
N GLU A 130 -9.24 -2.31 -6.14
CA GLU A 130 -9.52 -3.51 -5.33
C GLU A 130 -10.02 -4.68 -6.17
N ALA A 131 -10.89 -4.41 -7.13
CA ALA A 131 -11.36 -5.43 -8.07
C ALA A 131 -10.20 -6.01 -8.91
N VAL A 132 -9.30 -5.14 -9.38
CA VAL A 132 -8.11 -5.55 -10.16
C VAL A 132 -7.15 -6.37 -9.31
N PHE A 133 -6.85 -5.94 -8.09
CA PHE A 133 -5.92 -6.66 -7.21
C PHE A 133 -6.46 -8.00 -6.75
N LYS A 134 -7.77 -8.13 -6.51
CA LYS A 134 -8.38 -9.43 -6.23
C LYS A 134 -8.15 -10.43 -7.37
N ILE A 135 -8.32 -9.99 -8.61
CA ILE A 135 -8.06 -10.82 -9.81
C ILE A 135 -6.58 -11.22 -9.88
N ILE A 136 -5.66 -10.30 -9.58
CA ILE A 136 -4.21 -10.59 -9.57
C ILE A 136 -3.88 -11.63 -8.49
N GLN A 137 -4.37 -11.44 -7.25
CA GLN A 137 -4.13 -12.39 -6.16
C GLN A 137 -4.69 -13.78 -6.46
N GLU A 138 -5.88 -13.87 -7.05
CA GLU A 138 -6.49 -15.15 -7.45
C GLU A 138 -5.65 -15.86 -8.53
N LYS A 139 -5.14 -15.11 -9.52
CA LYS A 139 -4.26 -15.65 -10.56
C LYS A 139 -2.95 -16.17 -9.97
N GLU A 140 -2.29 -15.39 -9.12
CA GLU A 140 -1.03 -15.79 -8.47
C GLU A 140 -1.21 -16.98 -7.52
N ALA A 141 -2.34 -17.06 -6.81
CA ALA A 141 -2.66 -18.21 -5.96
C ALA A 141 -2.85 -19.47 -6.79
N LYS A 142 -3.54 -19.36 -7.93
CA LYS A 142 -3.75 -20.48 -8.87
C LYS A 142 -2.42 -20.96 -9.46
N GLU A 143 -1.58 -20.06 -9.94
CA GLU A 143 -0.26 -20.43 -10.49
C GLU A 143 0.65 -21.08 -9.44
N ARG A 144 0.66 -20.57 -8.21
CA ARG A 144 1.41 -21.19 -7.10
C ARG A 144 0.89 -22.60 -6.78
N ALA A 145 -0.42 -22.80 -6.79
CA ALA A 145 -1.03 -24.11 -6.56
C ALA A 145 -0.66 -25.10 -7.69
N GLU A 146 -0.68 -24.65 -8.95
CA GLU A 146 -0.28 -25.46 -10.11
C GLU A 146 1.21 -25.84 -10.04
N GLN A 147 2.10 -24.90 -9.71
CA GLN A 147 3.52 -25.17 -9.53
C GLN A 147 3.78 -26.15 -8.39
N ALA A 148 3.10 -25.99 -7.25
CA ALA A 148 3.22 -26.91 -6.12
C ALA A 148 2.72 -28.32 -6.48
N ALA A 149 1.65 -28.43 -7.28
CA ALA A 149 1.14 -29.71 -7.77
C ALA A 149 2.13 -30.40 -8.71
N GLN A 150 2.70 -29.66 -9.68
CA GLN A 150 3.71 -30.17 -10.60
C GLN A 150 4.97 -30.63 -9.86
N GLU A 151 5.43 -29.86 -8.88
CA GLU A 151 6.61 -30.22 -8.09
C GLU A 151 6.35 -31.46 -7.23
N LYS A 152 5.16 -31.58 -6.62
CA LYS A 152 4.78 -32.77 -5.87
C LYS A 152 4.76 -34.02 -6.76
N GLU A 153 4.25 -33.90 -7.98
CA GLU A 153 4.24 -34.99 -8.96
C GLU A 153 5.66 -35.36 -9.41
N ARG A 154 6.53 -34.37 -9.60
CA ARG A 154 7.96 -34.58 -9.93
C ARG A 154 8.67 -35.34 -8.83
N VAL A 155 8.50 -34.93 -7.57
CA VAL A 155 9.11 -35.58 -6.40
C VAL A 155 8.62 -37.02 -6.24
N GLU A 156 7.32 -37.28 -6.42
CA GLU A 156 6.79 -38.65 -6.32
C GLU A 156 7.32 -39.56 -7.44
N ARG A 157 7.51 -39.04 -8.66
CA ARG A 157 8.16 -39.78 -9.75
C ARG A 157 9.60 -40.15 -9.42
N LEU A 158 10.37 -39.22 -8.86
CA LEU A 158 11.75 -39.47 -8.44
C LEU A 158 11.81 -40.53 -7.32
N ARG A 159 10.94 -40.41 -6.31
CA ARG A 159 10.85 -41.38 -5.21
C ARG A 159 10.58 -42.81 -5.72
N LYS A 160 9.63 -42.97 -6.64
CA LYS A 160 9.35 -44.27 -7.27
C LYS A 160 10.55 -44.81 -8.07
N ALA A 161 11.24 -43.94 -8.82
CA ALA A 161 12.43 -44.34 -9.56
C ALA A 161 13.58 -44.78 -8.64
N GLU A 162 13.78 -44.10 -7.51
CA GLU A 162 14.75 -44.49 -6.48
C GLU A 162 14.42 -45.84 -5.85
N GLU A 163 13.14 -46.08 -5.51
CA GLU A 163 12.68 -47.37 -4.99
C GLU A 163 12.90 -48.51 -6.00
N GLU A 164 12.61 -48.28 -7.28
CA GLU A 164 12.85 -49.26 -8.34
C GLU A 164 14.34 -49.52 -8.56
N PHE A 165 15.16 -48.48 -8.54
CA PHE A 165 16.62 -48.60 -8.63
C PHE A 165 17.18 -49.41 -7.45
N SER A 166 16.76 -49.09 -6.23
CA SER A 166 17.17 -49.82 -5.02
C SER A 166 16.80 -51.31 -5.10
N LYS A 167 15.58 -51.65 -5.55
CA LYS A 167 15.16 -53.05 -5.75
C LYS A 167 16.05 -53.79 -6.75
N LYS A 168 16.40 -53.16 -7.87
CA LYS A 168 17.27 -53.77 -8.90
C LYS A 168 18.70 -54.02 -8.38
N VAL A 169 19.24 -53.10 -7.58
CA VAL A 169 20.58 -53.26 -6.98
C VAL A 169 20.60 -54.43 -6.00
N THR A 170 19.60 -54.55 -5.13
CA THR A 170 19.53 -55.63 -4.13
C THR A 170 19.39 -57.03 -4.76
N VAL A 171 18.70 -57.14 -5.91
CA VAL A 171 18.55 -58.42 -6.63
C VAL A 171 19.88 -58.89 -7.25
N ASN A 172 20.71 -57.98 -7.76
CA ASN A 172 21.99 -58.35 -8.39
C ASN A 172 23.08 -58.78 -7.38
N ILE A 173 23.01 -58.32 -6.13
CA ILE A 173 23.99 -58.71 -5.09
C ILE A 173 23.68 -60.11 -4.51
N GLY A 174 22.45 -60.61 -4.67
CA GLY A 174 22.04 -61.95 -4.19
C GLY A 174 22.42 -63.13 -5.08
N THR A 175 23.02 -62.91 -6.26
CA THR A 175 23.31 -63.95 -7.27
C THR A 175 24.78 -64.33 -7.42
N GLU A 176 25.70 -63.75 -6.65
CA GLU A 176 27.11 -64.18 -6.65
C GLU A 176 27.34 -65.23 -5.56
N GLN A 177 26.92 -66.46 -5.83
CA GLN A 177 27.42 -67.63 -5.10
C GLN A 177 28.78 -68.02 -5.72
N PRO A 178 29.89 -68.06 -4.95
CA PRO A 178 31.19 -68.37 -5.52
C PRO A 178 31.21 -69.84 -6.01
N PRO A 179 31.78 -70.11 -7.19
CA PRO A 179 31.91 -71.47 -7.69
C PRO A 179 32.80 -72.29 -6.76
N SER A 180 32.32 -73.49 -6.45
CA SER A 180 32.96 -74.50 -5.59
C SER A 180 34.19 -75.13 -6.22
#